data_AF-A0A2U3DUE7-F1
#
_entry.id   AF-A0A2U3DUE7-F1
#
_cell.length_a   1.000
_cell.length_b   1.000
_cell.length_c   1.000
_cell.angle_alpha   90.00
_cell.angle_beta   90.00
_cell.angle_gamma   90.00
#
_symmetry.space_group_name_H-M   'P 1'
#
loop_
_entity.id
_entity.type
_entity.pdbx_description
1 polymer ?
#
loop_
_entity_poly.entity_id
_entity_poly.type
_entity_poly.pdbx_seq_one_letter_code
_entity_poly.pdbx_strand_id
1 'polypeptide(L)'
;MRPSTLIAFTVASLGLTSAAATPNPKDLNVFEKRKCFESGVKYGDEKGEAQQLAKVACRFIFQGTYKKRQYASKCYNLASRKKSVKFAVALSGPNAGATRYLGLDECYDGLHKEVVNCGRGGETTYGNWYYRADPNVGTC
;
A
#
# COMPACT_ATOMS: atom_id res chain seq x y z
N MET A 1 75.69 -17.72 -37.77
CA MET A 1 75.72 -17.08 -36.43
C MET A 1 74.28 -16.98 -35.93
N ARG A 2 74.06 -17.27 -34.63
CA ARG A 2 72.81 -17.21 -33.82
C ARG A 2 72.06 -15.85 -33.92
N PRO A 3 70.82 -15.67 -33.38
CA PRO A 3 70.06 -16.55 -32.46
C PRO A 3 68.55 -16.73 -32.73
N SER A 4 67.99 -17.70 -32.00
CA SER A 4 66.57 -17.86 -31.67
C SER A 4 65.97 -16.64 -30.96
N THR A 5 64.68 -16.37 -31.17
CA THR A 5 63.89 -15.58 -30.20
C THR A 5 62.43 -16.05 -30.22
N LEU A 6 62.01 -16.64 -29.10
CA LEU A 6 60.63 -16.97 -28.76
C LEU A 6 59.85 -15.67 -28.49
N ILE A 7 58.70 -15.48 -29.13
CA ILE A 7 57.78 -14.37 -28.82
C ILE A 7 56.73 -14.90 -27.83
N ALA A 8 56.73 -14.32 -26.64
CA ALA A 8 55.77 -14.61 -25.58
C ALA A 8 54.41 -13.95 -25.86
N PHE A 9 53.35 -14.69 -25.56
CA PHE A 9 51.96 -14.22 -25.55
C PHE A 9 51.72 -13.29 -24.36
N THR A 10 51.10 -12.13 -24.59
CA THR A 10 50.40 -11.38 -23.54
C THR A 10 49.02 -10.95 -24.05
N VAL A 11 48.00 -11.72 -23.69
CA VAL A 11 46.60 -11.29 -23.82
C VAL A 11 46.30 -10.40 -22.62
N ALA A 12 46.21 -9.08 -22.85
CA ALA A 12 45.70 -8.16 -21.85
C ALA A 12 44.16 -8.23 -21.85
N SER A 13 43.61 -9.10 -21.00
CA SER A 13 42.17 -9.11 -20.73
C SER A 13 41.83 -7.93 -19.81
N LEU A 14 41.22 -6.88 -20.37
CA LEU A 14 40.53 -5.82 -19.63
C LEU A 14 39.34 -6.45 -18.91
N GLY A 15 39.49 -6.73 -17.61
CA GLY A 15 38.38 -7.11 -16.75
C GLY A 15 37.45 -5.93 -16.55
N LEU A 16 36.28 -5.94 -17.18
CA LEU A 16 35.13 -5.17 -16.69
C LEU A 16 34.64 -5.86 -15.42
N THR A 17 35.06 -5.38 -14.25
CA THR A 17 34.34 -5.66 -13.01
C THR A 17 33.10 -4.76 -12.95
N SER A 18 32.03 -5.21 -13.61
CA SER A 18 30.70 -4.74 -13.23
C SER A 18 30.43 -5.27 -11.83
N ALA A 19 30.64 -4.42 -10.82
CA ALA A 19 30.05 -4.64 -9.50
C ALA A 19 28.54 -4.52 -9.67
N ALA A 20 27.89 -5.61 -10.07
CA ALA A 20 26.46 -5.77 -9.89
C ALA A 20 26.23 -5.72 -8.38
N ALA A 21 25.72 -4.59 -7.89
CA ALA A 21 25.20 -4.49 -6.54
C ALA A 21 24.13 -5.58 -6.41
N THR A 22 24.46 -6.65 -5.70
CA THR A 22 23.48 -7.66 -5.35
C THR A 22 22.44 -6.98 -4.46
N PRO A 23 21.14 -6.97 -4.83
CA PRO A 23 20.13 -6.47 -3.93
C PRO A 23 20.21 -7.26 -2.63
N ASN A 24 20.23 -6.54 -1.51
CA ASN A 24 20.22 -7.15 -0.18
C ASN A 24 18.95 -8.02 -0.11
N PRO A 25 18.98 -9.28 0.36
CA PRO A 25 17.80 -10.14 0.39
C PRO A 25 16.63 -9.60 1.25
N LYS A 26 16.82 -8.48 1.95
CA LYS A 26 15.77 -7.72 2.64
C LYS A 26 14.97 -6.78 1.72
N ASP A 27 15.43 -6.54 0.49
CA ASP A 27 14.81 -5.62 -0.47
C ASP A 27 13.89 -6.35 -1.49
N LEU A 28 13.89 -7.68 -1.52
CA LEU A 28 12.89 -8.47 -2.25
C LEU A 28 11.76 -8.86 -1.30
N ASN A 29 10.64 -8.14 -1.38
CA ASN A 29 9.38 -8.40 -0.68
C ASN A 29 9.35 -8.05 0.81
N VAL A 30 9.57 -6.79 1.16
CA VAL A 30 8.90 -6.25 2.35
C VAL A 30 7.41 -6.14 2.01
N PHE A 31 6.67 -7.23 2.20
CA PHE A 31 5.22 -7.16 2.28
C PHE A 31 4.91 -6.23 3.45
N GLU A 32 4.47 -5.01 3.16
CA GLU A 32 4.13 -4.06 4.21
C GLU A 32 3.00 -4.66 5.05
N LYS A 33 3.35 -5.06 6.28
CA LYS A 33 2.43 -5.75 7.19
C LYS A 33 1.32 -4.77 7.55
N ARG A 34 0.09 -5.12 7.19
CA ARG A 34 -1.10 -4.35 7.57
C ARG A 34 -1.16 -4.14 9.07
N LYS A 35 -1.50 -2.93 9.51
CA LYS A 35 -1.62 -2.61 10.93
C LYS A 35 -3.09 -2.70 11.32
N CYS A 36 -3.52 -3.90 11.70
CA CYS A 36 -4.84 -4.08 12.29
C CYS A 36 -4.91 -3.40 13.66
N PHE A 37 -6.03 -2.76 13.97
CA PHE A 37 -6.23 -2.15 15.28
C PHE A 37 -6.35 -3.20 16.38
N GLU A 38 -5.62 -3.00 17.47
CA GLU A 38 -5.60 -3.92 18.61
C GLU A 38 -6.79 -3.70 19.55
N SER A 39 -7.34 -2.49 19.57
CA SER A 39 -8.48 -2.08 20.39
C SER A 39 -9.61 -1.49 19.54
N GLY A 40 -10.73 -1.12 20.17
CA GLY A 40 -11.93 -0.65 19.47
C GLY A 40 -12.96 -1.74 19.19
N VAL A 41 -14.04 -1.36 18.50
CA VAL A 41 -15.15 -2.26 18.22
C VAL A 41 -14.83 -3.21 17.08
N LYS A 42 -15.40 -4.40 17.13
CA LYS A 42 -15.35 -5.32 16.00
C LYS A 42 -16.47 -4.98 15.02
N TYR A 43 -16.24 -5.24 13.73
CA TYR A 43 -17.31 -5.23 12.73
C TYR A 43 -18.42 -6.23 13.11
N GLY A 44 -18.05 -7.46 13.50
CA GLY A 44 -19.00 -8.54 13.78
C GLY A 44 -19.84 -8.85 12.54
N ASP A 45 -21.14 -9.02 12.73
CA ASP A 45 -22.07 -9.38 11.65
C ASP A 45 -22.24 -8.27 10.59
N GLU A 46 -21.89 -7.03 10.91
CA GLU A 46 -21.97 -5.88 9.99
C GLU A 46 -20.72 -5.73 9.10
N LYS A 47 -19.80 -6.71 9.11
CA LYS A 47 -18.60 -6.69 8.25
C LYS A 47 -18.94 -6.64 6.77
N GLY A 48 -19.95 -7.39 6.34
CA GLY A 48 -20.38 -7.42 4.94
C GLY A 48 -20.91 -6.06 4.47
N GLU A 49 -21.64 -5.36 5.33
CA GLU A 49 -22.12 -4.00 5.05
C GLU A 49 -20.96 -3.00 4.98
N ALA A 50 -20.00 -3.08 5.90
CA ALA A 50 -18.80 -2.24 5.85
C ALA A 50 -18.04 -2.39 4.52
N GLN A 51 -17.98 -3.60 3.94
CA GLN A 51 -17.41 -3.79 2.61
C GLN A 51 -18.21 -3.07 1.52
N GLN A 52 -19.54 -3.12 1.54
CA GLN A 52 -20.37 -2.40 0.57
C GLN A 52 -20.19 -0.90 0.71
N LEU A 53 -20.14 -0.39 1.94
CA LEU A 53 -19.93 1.02 2.22
C LEU A 53 -18.54 1.49 1.80
N ALA A 54 -17.50 0.64 1.88
CA ALA A 54 -16.18 0.96 1.32
C ALA A 54 -16.25 1.18 -0.21
N LYS A 55 -17.00 0.33 -0.93
CA LYS A 55 -17.22 0.50 -2.38
C LYS A 55 -17.99 1.78 -2.70
N VAL A 56 -19.01 2.09 -1.91
CA VAL A 56 -19.78 3.35 -2.02
C VAL A 56 -18.89 4.57 -1.77
N ALA A 57 -18.06 4.54 -0.71
CA ALA A 57 -17.12 5.60 -0.38
C ALA A 57 -16.13 5.84 -1.52
N CYS A 58 -15.58 4.76 -2.09
CA CYS A 58 -14.67 4.85 -3.22
C CYS A 58 -15.33 5.47 -4.46
N ARG A 59 -16.53 5.02 -4.82
CA ARG A 59 -17.22 5.50 -6.02
C ARG A 59 -17.63 6.96 -5.94
N PHE A 60 -18.12 7.40 -4.79
CA PHE A 60 -18.78 8.71 -4.69
C PHE A 60 -17.98 9.77 -3.94
N ILE A 61 -16.98 9.38 -3.15
CA ILE A 61 -16.23 10.31 -2.28
C ILE A 61 -14.73 10.32 -2.59
N PHE A 62 -14.11 9.14 -2.76
CA PHE A 62 -12.64 9.05 -2.80
C PHE A 62 -12.05 8.92 -4.20
N GLN A 63 -12.83 8.57 -5.22
CA GLN A 63 -12.32 8.57 -6.58
C GLN A 63 -12.00 10.01 -7.03
N GLY A 64 -10.79 10.24 -7.52
CA GLY A 64 -10.37 11.57 -7.94
C GLY A 64 -8.86 11.80 -7.90
N THR A 65 -8.45 13.00 -8.29
CA THR A 65 -7.04 13.41 -8.26
C THR A 65 -6.68 14.00 -6.91
N TYR A 66 -5.63 13.47 -6.29
CA TYR A 66 -5.08 13.93 -5.03
C TYR A 66 -3.75 14.62 -5.26
N LYS A 67 -3.49 15.66 -4.47
CA LYS A 67 -2.13 16.20 -4.26
C LYS A 67 -1.42 15.42 -3.15
N LYS A 68 -0.09 15.43 -3.16
CA LYS A 68 0.72 14.73 -2.14
C LYS A 68 0.29 15.13 -0.73
N ARG A 69 0.07 14.13 0.13
CA ARG A 69 -0.48 14.23 1.50
C ARG A 69 -1.92 14.70 1.61
N GLN A 70 -2.63 14.93 0.51
CA GLN A 70 -4.07 15.22 0.58
C GLN A 70 -4.79 14.03 1.19
N TYR A 71 -5.64 14.32 2.17
CA TYR A 71 -6.39 13.36 2.97
C TYR A 71 -7.89 13.55 2.71
N ALA A 72 -8.62 12.45 2.60
CA ALA A 72 -10.07 12.44 2.54
C ALA A 72 -10.62 11.39 3.50
N SER A 73 -11.76 11.67 4.13
CA SER A 73 -12.44 10.69 4.98
C SER A 73 -13.95 10.81 4.89
N LYS A 74 -14.64 9.71 5.18
CA LYS A 74 -16.10 9.65 5.25
C LYS A 74 -16.53 8.65 6.30
N CYS A 75 -17.53 9.04 7.08
CA CYS A 75 -18.20 8.19 8.06
C CYS A 75 -19.52 7.68 7.50
N TYR A 76 -19.82 6.40 7.73
CA TYR A 76 -21.12 5.78 7.45
C TYR A 76 -21.66 5.07 8.69
N ASN A 77 -22.96 5.23 8.93
CA ASN A 77 -23.68 4.45 9.92
C ASN A 77 -23.84 3.00 9.43
N LEU A 78 -23.59 2.02 10.29
CA LEU A 78 -23.90 0.62 10.02
C LEU A 78 -25.38 0.34 10.36
N ALA A 79 -25.91 -0.78 9.86
CA ALA A 79 -27.33 -1.13 9.87
C ALA A 79 -27.94 -1.13 11.27
N SER A 80 -27.19 -1.56 12.29
CA SER A 80 -27.66 -1.55 13.68
C SER A 80 -27.87 -0.14 14.24
N ARG A 81 -27.30 0.89 13.61
CA ARG A 81 -27.25 2.29 14.08
C ARG A 81 -26.59 2.45 15.45
N LYS A 82 -25.92 1.41 15.95
CA LYS A 82 -25.14 1.41 17.20
C LYS A 82 -23.64 1.50 16.95
N LYS A 83 -23.22 1.31 15.71
CA LYS A 83 -21.86 1.43 15.23
C LYS A 83 -21.81 2.22 13.93
N SER A 84 -20.64 2.77 13.66
CA SER A 84 -20.30 3.45 12.42
C SER A 84 -18.98 2.91 11.90
N VAL A 85 -18.64 3.22 10.65
CA VAL A 85 -17.32 2.99 10.08
C VAL A 85 -16.80 4.28 9.44
N LYS A 86 -15.59 4.67 9.81
CA LYS A 86 -14.87 5.79 9.21
C LYS A 86 -13.82 5.25 8.25
N PHE A 87 -14.01 5.54 6.97
CA PHE A 87 -13.01 5.28 5.94
C PHE A 87 -12.15 6.52 5.71
N ALA A 88 -10.87 6.31 5.40
CA ALA A 88 -9.99 7.38 4.96
C ALA A 88 -8.98 6.90 3.92
N VAL A 89 -8.59 7.83 3.04
CA VAL A 89 -7.52 7.64 2.06
C VAL A 89 -6.61 8.87 2.03
N ALA A 90 -5.33 8.68 1.73
CA ALA A 90 -4.42 9.79 1.44
C ALA A 90 -3.31 9.42 0.45
N LEU A 91 -2.89 10.38 -0.37
CA LEU A 91 -1.72 10.22 -1.26
C LEU A 91 -0.42 10.42 -0.46
N SER A 92 -0.14 9.49 0.43
CA SER A 92 0.98 9.57 1.40
C SER A 92 1.80 8.28 1.50
N GLY A 93 1.67 7.38 0.52
CA GLY A 93 2.51 6.20 0.41
C GLY A 93 3.98 6.50 0.09
N PRO A 94 4.89 5.54 0.30
CA PRO A 94 6.31 5.70 0.01
C PRO A 94 6.60 6.08 -1.46
N ASN A 95 5.76 5.63 -2.39
CA ASN A 95 5.89 5.92 -3.82
C ASN A 95 5.10 7.16 -4.27
N ALA A 96 4.49 7.90 -3.33
CA ALA A 96 3.62 9.02 -3.67
C ALA A 96 4.38 10.19 -4.34
N GLY A 97 4.04 10.42 -5.61
CA GLY A 97 4.42 11.61 -6.38
C GLY A 97 3.68 12.88 -5.93
N ALA A 98 3.85 13.97 -6.70
CA ALA A 98 3.22 15.26 -6.40
C ALA A 98 1.68 15.21 -6.52
N THR A 99 1.18 14.47 -7.51
CA THR A 99 -0.25 14.26 -7.75
C THR A 99 -0.51 12.85 -8.27
N ARG A 100 -1.68 12.27 -7.97
CA ARG A 100 -2.10 10.97 -8.52
C ARG A 100 -3.62 10.85 -8.51
N TYR A 101 -4.17 10.19 -9.53
CA TYR A 101 -5.57 9.80 -9.57
C TYR A 101 -5.79 8.48 -8.81
N LEU A 102 -6.76 8.45 -7.90
CA LEU A 102 -7.24 7.25 -7.23
C LEU A 102 -8.46 6.72 -7.97
N GLY A 103 -8.32 5.56 -8.62
CA GLY A 103 -9.43 4.86 -9.29
C GLY A 103 -10.32 4.10 -8.30
N LEU A 104 -11.52 3.73 -8.76
CA LEU A 104 -12.48 2.95 -7.97
C LEU A 104 -11.88 1.63 -7.47
N ASP A 105 -11.29 0.83 -8.37
CA ASP A 105 -10.79 -0.51 -8.02
C ASP A 105 -9.59 -0.43 -7.07
N GLU A 106 -8.63 0.48 -7.33
CA GLU A 106 -7.47 0.70 -6.44
C GLU A 106 -7.93 1.17 -5.05
N CYS A 107 -8.90 2.09 -4.99
CA CYS A 107 -9.49 2.54 -3.73
C CYS A 107 -10.18 1.40 -2.98
N TYR A 108 -11.04 0.66 -3.68
CA TYR A 108 -11.84 -0.38 -3.07
C TYR A 108 -10.95 -1.51 -2.57
N ASP A 109 -10.00 -1.97 -3.37
CA ASP A 109 -9.07 -3.02 -2.97
C ASP A 109 -8.30 -2.62 -1.71
N GLY A 110 -7.83 -1.37 -1.63
CA GLY A 110 -7.16 -0.83 -0.45
C GLY A 110 -8.03 -0.89 0.80
N LEU A 111 -9.21 -0.27 0.78
CA LEU A 111 -10.12 -0.24 1.93
C LEU A 111 -10.70 -1.62 2.27
N HIS A 112 -11.03 -2.43 1.26
CA HIS A 112 -11.57 -3.78 1.43
C HIS A 112 -10.62 -4.66 2.23
N LYS A 113 -9.31 -4.55 1.97
CA LYS A 113 -8.28 -5.28 2.71
C LYS A 113 -8.25 -4.91 4.19
N GLU A 114 -8.48 -3.65 4.54
CA GLU A 114 -8.55 -3.19 5.94
C GLU A 114 -9.82 -3.69 6.65
N VAL A 115 -10.94 -3.83 5.92
CA VAL A 115 -12.18 -4.42 6.46
C VAL A 115 -12.06 -5.93 6.62
N VAL A 116 -11.54 -6.64 5.62
CA VAL A 116 -11.54 -8.11 5.57
C VAL A 116 -10.51 -8.73 6.50
N ASN A 117 -9.30 -8.19 6.52
CA ASN A 117 -8.20 -8.83 7.23
C ASN A 117 -8.12 -8.40 8.69
N CYS A 118 -8.80 -7.31 9.07
CA CYS A 118 -8.77 -6.79 10.42
C CYS A 118 -10.18 -6.71 11.01
N GLY A 119 -10.48 -7.59 11.99
CA GLY A 119 -11.81 -7.68 12.60
C GLY A 119 -12.26 -6.41 13.35
N ARG A 120 -11.31 -5.56 13.77
CA ARG A 120 -11.51 -4.25 14.40
C ARG A 120 -11.18 -3.08 13.47
N GLY A 121 -11.05 -3.35 12.17
CA GLY A 121 -10.48 -2.38 11.25
C GLY A 121 -8.95 -2.28 11.36
N GLY A 122 -8.38 -1.49 10.47
CA GLY A 122 -6.95 -1.35 10.35
C GLY A 122 -6.58 -0.18 9.46
N GLU A 123 -5.27 0.00 9.37
CA GLU A 123 -4.67 0.92 8.44
C GLU A 123 -3.40 0.36 7.83
N THR A 124 -3.16 0.73 6.58
CA THR A 124 -1.92 0.42 5.89
C THR A 124 -1.57 1.58 4.98
N THR A 125 -0.31 1.98 5.02
CA THR A 125 0.32 2.79 3.98
C THR A 125 1.06 1.84 3.07
N TYR A 126 0.88 1.88 1.76
CA TYR A 126 1.70 1.11 0.82
C TYR A 126 1.56 1.69 -0.59
N GLY A 127 2.57 1.45 -1.43
CA GLY A 127 2.60 2.02 -2.79
C GLY A 127 2.45 3.53 -2.74
N ASN A 128 1.38 4.07 -3.32
CA ASN A 128 1.11 5.51 -3.32
C ASN A 128 0.21 5.98 -2.18
N TRP A 129 -0.49 5.06 -1.50
CA TRP A 129 -1.68 5.41 -0.75
C TRP A 129 -1.63 4.94 0.69
N TYR A 130 -2.24 5.74 1.55
CA TYR A 130 -2.68 5.34 2.87
C TYR A 130 -4.16 4.97 2.81
N TYR A 131 -4.52 3.87 3.46
CA TYR A 131 -5.89 3.38 3.59
C TYR A 131 -6.19 3.13 5.07
N ARG A 132 -7.38 3.51 5.51
CA ARG A 132 -7.88 3.21 6.86
C ARG A 132 -9.36 2.87 6.82
N ALA A 133 -9.73 1.82 7.54
CA ALA A 133 -11.10 1.45 7.80
C ALA A 133 -11.27 1.23 9.31
N ASP A 134 -12.09 2.05 9.95
CA ASP A 134 -12.17 2.13 11.41
C ASP A 134 -13.61 2.07 11.91
N PRO A 135 -14.07 0.91 12.41
CA PRO A 135 -15.37 0.79 13.04
C PRO A 135 -15.35 1.44 14.43
N ASN A 136 -16.39 2.21 14.74
CA ASN A 136 -16.54 2.96 15.98
C ASN A 136 -17.90 2.68 16.64
N VAL A 137 -17.98 2.86 17.97
CA VAL A 137 -19.27 2.90 18.67
C VAL A 137 -20.03 4.16 18.27
N GLY A 138 -21.35 4.07 18.18
CA GLY A 138 -22.23 5.20 17.94
C GLY A 138 -22.44 5.46 16.45
N THR A 139 -22.90 6.68 16.16
CA THR A 139 -23.27 7.10 14.82
C THR A 139 -22.33 8.17 14.27
N CYS A 140 -22.30 8.29 12.95
CA CYS A 140 -21.99 9.52 12.26
C CYS A 140 -23.22 10.45 12.36
#